data_AF-A0A453MCX5-F1
#
_entry.id   AF-A0A453MCX5-F1
#
_cell.length_a   1.000
_cell.length_b   1.000
_cell.length_c   1.000
_cell.angle_alpha   90.00
_cell.angle_beta   90.00
_cell.angle_gamma   90.00
#
_symmetry.space_group_name_H-M   'P 1'
#
loop_
_entity.id
_entity.type
_entity.pdbx_description
1 polymer ?
#
loop_
_entity_poly.entity_id
_entity_poly.type
_entity_poly.pdbx_seq_one_letter_code
_entity_poly.pdbx_strand_id
1 'polypeptide(L)' 'MRRSSWWTRRMRSSTCCTRDARHHFLRKGWRGFAARHDLADGGFLVFQLTERTKFKVYIIRASSGYGNDRTSDDEDKH' A
#
# COMPACT_ATOMS: atom_id res chain seq x y z
N MET A 1 39.46 -27.72 -32.97
CA MET A 1 38.45 -28.60 -32.34
C MET A 1 38.97 -29.03 -30.95
N ARG A 2 38.64 -28.28 -29.89
CA ARG A 2 38.94 -28.66 -28.50
C ARG A 2 37.68 -28.48 -27.66
N ARG A 3 37.43 -29.52 -26.87
CA ARG A 3 36.18 -29.85 -26.19
C ARG A 3 36.02 -29.03 -24.90
N SER A 4 34.79 -28.55 -24.70
CA SER A 4 33.95 -28.70 -23.51
C SER A 4 34.37 -28.17 -22.13
N SER A 5 33.32 -27.68 -21.46
CA SER A 5 33.08 -27.60 -20.00
C SER A 5 33.63 -26.39 -19.27
N TRP A 6 33.17 -26.22 -18.02
CA TRP A 6 33.27 -25.03 -17.16
C TRP A 6 32.28 -23.96 -17.65
N TRP A 7 31.07 -23.77 -17.10
CA TRP A 7 30.76 -23.44 -15.71
C TRP A 7 29.35 -23.91 -15.33
N THR A 8 29.26 -24.81 -14.35
CA THR A 8 28.04 -24.98 -13.54
C THR A 8 28.42 -24.66 -12.09
N ARG A 9 27.53 -23.96 -11.38
CA ARG A 9 27.54 -23.61 -9.93
C ARG A 9 28.17 -22.22 -9.66
N ARG A 10 27.58 -21.32 -8.87
CA ARG A 10 26.65 -21.40 -7.72
C ARG A 10 25.90 -20.07 -7.59
N MET A 11 24.61 -20.09 -7.22
CA MET A 11 23.91 -18.92 -6.70
C MET A 11 24.68 -18.30 -5.52
N ARG A 12 25.16 -17.08 -5.72
CA ARG A 12 25.21 -16.02 -4.72
C ARG A 12 24.73 -14.76 -5.45
N SER A 13 23.45 -14.45 -5.35
CA SER A 13 23.01 -13.06 -5.49
C SER A 13 23.72 -12.34 -4.32
N SER A 14 24.76 -11.51 -4.49
CA SER A 14 25.08 -10.53 -5.53
C SER A 14 23.84 -9.76 -5.95
N THR A 15 23.34 -9.01 -4.99
CA THR A 15 23.29 -7.56 -5.13
C THR A 15 23.09 -6.98 -3.73
N CYS A 16 24.07 -6.23 -3.26
CA CYS A 16 23.83 -5.14 -2.34
C CYS A 16 22.88 -4.16 -3.04
N CYS A 17 21.57 -4.42 -3.01
CA CYS A 17 20.59 -3.41 -3.38
C CYS A 17 20.39 -2.51 -2.16
N THR A 18 21.29 -1.56 -1.94
CA THR A 18 20.99 -0.38 -1.15
C THR A 18 19.81 0.33 -1.80
N ARG A 19 18.59 0.05 -1.33
CA ARG A 19 17.41 0.81 -1.72
C ARG A 19 17.27 1.99 -0.76
N ASP A 20 17.90 3.09 -1.12
CA ASP A 20 17.53 4.44 -0.68
C ASP A 20 16.11 4.73 -1.20
N ALA A 21 15.10 4.21 -0.50
CA ALA A 21 13.71 4.54 -0.78
C ALA A 21 13.45 5.93 -0.22
N ARG A 22 13.46 6.94 -1.10
CA ARG A 22 13.02 8.29 -0.73
C ARG A 22 11.54 8.24 -0.36
N HIS A 23 11.24 8.42 0.92
CA HIS A 23 9.87 8.54 1.41
C HIS A 23 9.34 9.94 1.04
N HIS A 24 8.29 9.99 0.22
CA HIS A 24 7.61 11.23 -0.12
C HIS A 24 6.37 11.39 0.76
N PHE A 25 6.40 12.39 1.65
CA PHE A 25 5.29 12.68 2.57
C PHE A 25 4.42 13.82 2.05
N LEU A 26 3.09 13.66 2.13
CA LEU A 26 2.16 14.77 1.92
C LEU A 26 2.12 15.62 3.19
N ARG A 27 2.52 16.90 3.07
CA ARG A 27 2.70 17.81 4.20
C ARG A 27 1.48 18.71 4.39
N LYS A 28 1.71 20.02 4.51
CA LYS A 28 0.69 21.03 4.79
C LYS A 28 -0.50 20.91 3.83
N GLY A 29 -1.71 20.92 4.39
CA GLY A 29 -2.96 20.80 3.63
C GLY A 29 -3.53 19.38 3.57
N TRP A 30 -2.71 18.34 3.77
CA TRP A 30 -3.19 16.95 3.73
C TRP A 30 -4.25 16.66 4.79
N ARG A 31 -4.03 17.10 6.04
CA ARG A 31 -5.00 16.92 7.13
C ARG A 31 -6.37 17.54 6.81
N GLY A 32 -6.38 18.74 6.23
CA GLY A 32 -7.62 19.42 5.85
C GLY A 32 -8.32 18.75 4.66
N PHE A 33 -7.54 18.25 3.71
CA PHE A 33 -8.05 17.45 2.59
C PHE A 33 -8.71 16.15 3.07
N ALA A 34 -8.04 15.41 3.96
CA ALA A 34 -8.55 14.16 4.51
C ALA A 34 -9.87 14.35 5.26
N ALA A 35 -9.96 15.38 6.12
CA ALA A 35 -11.18 15.69 6.86
C ALA A 35 -12.33 16.12 5.94
N ARG A 36 -12.04 16.92 4.90
CA ARG A 36 -13.07 17.39 3.96
C ARG A 36 -13.65 16.28 3.08
N HIS A 37 -12.86 15.26 2.77
CA HIS A 37 -13.28 14.13 1.96
C HIS A 37 -13.61 12.87 2.79
N ASP A 38 -13.64 12.99 4.12
CA ASP A 38 -13.94 11.92 5.07
C ASP A 38 -13.16 10.63 4.73
N LEU A 39 -11.84 10.76 4.58
CA LEU A 39 -11.00 9.61 4.25
C LEU A 39 -10.97 8.66 5.45
N ALA A 40 -11.56 7.48 5.29
CA ALA A 40 -11.53 6.41 6.27
C ALA A 40 -10.39 5.42 6.01
N ASP A 41 -9.94 4.76 7.07
CA ASP A 41 -8.95 3.68 6.97
C ASP A 41 -9.46 2.56 6.06
N GLY A 42 -8.55 2.02 5.26
CA GLY A 42 -8.87 1.01 4.23
C GLY A 42 -9.36 1.59 2.89
N GLY A 43 -9.58 2.91 2.79
CA GLY A 43 -9.81 3.57 1.50
C GLY A 43 -8.53 3.71 0.66
N PHE A 44 -8.69 3.82 -0.66
CA PHE A 44 -7.59 4.03 -1.60
C PHE A 44 -7.67 5.41 -2.26
N LEU A 45 -6.51 6.03 -2.48
CA LEU A 45 -6.39 7.25 -3.28
C LEU A 45 -5.48 7.00 -4.47
N VAL A 46 -5.94 7.41 -5.65
CA VAL A 46 -5.18 7.33 -6.90
C VAL A 46 -4.90 8.73 -7.41
N PHE A 47 -3.61 9.06 -7.57
CA PHE A 47 -3.15 10.34 -8.10
C PHE A 47 -2.81 10.18 -9.59
N GLN A 48 -3.63 10.72 -10.47
CA GLN A 48 -3.38 10.73 -11.92
C GLN A 48 -2.77 12.07 -12.31
N LEU A 49 -1.56 12.07 -12.89
CA LEU A 49 -0.96 13.26 -13.48
C LEU A 49 -1.66 13.58 -14.81
N THR A 50 -2.41 14.68 -14.86
CA THR A 50 -3.11 15.11 -16.08
C THR A 50 -2.33 16.16 -16.86
N GLU A 51 -1.62 17.03 -16.16
CA GLU A 51 -0.73 18.05 -16.72
C GLU A 51 0.56 18.06 -15.91
N ARG A 52 1.62 18.75 -16.39
CA ARG A 52 2.94 18.77 -15.73
C ARG A 52 2.92 19.11 -14.23
N THR A 53 1.90 19.84 -13.75
CA THR A 53 1.78 20.27 -12.34
C THR A 53 0.39 20.01 -11.73
N LYS A 54 -0.49 19.26 -12.41
CA LYS A 54 -1.85 19.00 -11.91
C LYS A 54 -2.11 17.51 -11.79
N PHE A 55 -2.63 17.14 -10.63
CA PHE A 55 -3.08 15.78 -10.33
C PHE A 55 -4.59 15.76 -10.18
N LYS A 56 -5.23 14.82 -10.86
CA LYS A 56 -6.61 14.42 -10.57
C LYS A 56 -6.57 13.30 -9.54
N VAL A 57 -7.26 13.51 -8.43
CA VAL A 57 -7.29 12.55 -7.31
C VAL A 57 -8.61 11.79 -7.36
N TYR A 58 -8.54 10.46 -7.42
CA TYR A 58 -9.71 9.59 -7.28
C TYR A 58 -9.71 8.99 -5.88
N ILE A 59 -10.86 9.08 -5.21
CA ILE A 59 -11.06 8.56 -3.85
C ILE A 59 -11.96 7.34 -3.96
N ILE A 60 -11.41 6.18 -3.66
CA ILE A 60 -12.13 4.91 -3.64
C ILE A 60 -12.36 4.57 -2.17
N ARG A 61 -13.62 4.68 -1.74
CA ARG A 61 -13.99 4.39 -0.35
C ARG A 61 -14.04 2.88 -0.16
N ALA A 62 -13.49 2.39 0.95
CA ALA A 62 -13.73 1.01 1.35
C ALA A 62 -15.23 0.80 1.54
N SER A 63 -15.77 -0.28 0.98
CA SER A 63 -17.11 -0.71 1.33
C SER A 63 -17.07 -1.12 2.81
N SER A 64 -17.94 -0.54 3.61
CA SER A 64 -18.19 -0.97 4.99
C SER A 64 -18.83 -2.36 4.95
N GLY A 65 -18.01 -3.39 4.76
CA GLY A 65 -18.41 -4.77 4.94
C GLY A 65 -18.80 -4.97 6.40
N TYR A 66 -20.09 -5.10 6.64
CA TYR A 66 -20.75 -5.34 7.92
C TYR A 66 -19.97 -6.32 8.82
N GLY A 67 -19.32 -5.79 9.85
CA GLY A 67 -19.02 -6.52 11.08
C GLY A 67 -20.12 -6.22 12.09
N ASN A 68 -21.27 -6.89 11.97
CA ASN A 68 -22.27 -6.84 13.03
C ASN A 68 -21.78 -7.77 14.13
N ASP A 69 -20.97 -7.22 15.04
CA ASP A 69 -20.56 -7.88 16.28
C ASP A 69 -21.81 -8.19 17.09
N ARG A 70 -22.33 -9.41 16.95
CA ARG A 70 -23.28 -9.97 17.89
C ARG A 70 -22.45 -10.52 19.02
N THR A 71 -22.11 -9.66 19.98
CA THR A 71 -21.81 -10.10 21.33
C THR A 71 -23.08 -10.76 21.84
N SER A 72 -23.14 -12.09 21.73
CA SER A 72 -24.10 -12.89 22.47
C SER A 72 -23.70 -12.83 23.93
N ASP A 73 -24.21 -11.83 24.63
CA ASP A 73 -24.33 -11.87 26.08
C ASP A 73 -25.32 -13.00 26.46
N ASP A 74 -25.04 -13.63 27.59
CA ASP A 74 -25.93 -14.50 28.38
C ASP A 74 -26.14 -15.96 27.92
N GLU A 75 -25.42 -16.91 28.53
CA GLU A 75 -26.01 -18.07 29.23
C GLU A 75 -25.02 -18.58 30.31
N ASP A 76 -25.02 -17.90 31.46
CA ASP A 76 -24.58 -18.48 32.73
C ASP A 76 -25.83 -18.55 33.65
N LYS A 77 -26.46 -19.73 33.71
CA LYS A 77 -27.46 -20.10 34.72
C LYS A 77 -27.30 -21.56 35.12
N HIS A 78 -26.63 -21.71 36.28
CA HIS A 78 -26.75 -22.72 37.34
C HIS A 78 -27.05 -24.17 36.97
#